data_AF-A0A936Y5L5-F1
#
_entry.id   AF-A0A936Y5L5-F1
#
_cell.length_a   1.000
_cell.length_b   1.000
_cell.length_c   1.000
_cell.angle_alpha   90.00
_cell.angle_beta   90.00
_cell.angle_gamma   90.00
#
_symmetry.space_group_name_H-M   'P 1'
#
loop_
_entity.id
_entity.type
_entity.pdbx_description
1 polymer ?
#
loop_
_entity_poly.entity_id
_entity_poly.type
_entity_poly.pdbx_seq_one_letter_code
_entity_poly.pdbx_strand_id
1 'polypeptide(L)'
;MTISDVRFGAELVTKKGKVYKFDDVHCILAYLKTKDVEPGNINNYYLTNYSGSHQLINVQTALLLKSDALRSPMGGNIAAFDNKDSLVSIQKRFPGNTATWNDLIKP
;
A
#
# COMPACT_ATOMS: atom_id res chain seq x y z
N MET A 1 0.97 -5.43 16.25
CA MET A 1 -0.12 -5.80 15.33
C MET A 1 0.42 -6.90 14.43
N THR A 2 -0.29 -8.02 14.36
CA THR A 2 0.00 -9.08 13.38
C THR A 2 -0.68 -8.67 12.08
N ILE A 3 0.07 -8.65 10.97
CA ILE A 3 -0.51 -8.39 9.65
C ILE A 3 -1.20 -9.66 9.17
N SER A 4 -2.48 -9.54 8.80
CA SER A 4 -3.33 -10.68 8.44
C SER A 4 -2.86 -11.38 7.15
N ASP A 5 -2.48 -10.58 6.15
CA ASP A 5 -1.84 -11.05 4.92
C ASP A 5 -0.69 -10.11 4.58
N VAL A 6 0.54 -10.62 4.72
CA VAL A 6 1.77 -9.84 4.54
C VAL A 6 1.82 -9.17 3.17
N ARG A 7 1.21 -9.75 2.13
CA ARG A 7 1.24 -9.24 0.75
C ARG A 7 0.62 -7.86 0.59
N PHE A 8 -0.22 -7.44 1.52
CA PHE A 8 -0.98 -6.19 1.46
C PHE A 8 -0.54 -5.15 2.49
N GLY A 9 0.29 -5.54 3.47
CA GLY A 9 0.61 -4.70 4.62
C GLY A 9 1.18 -3.34 4.21
N ALA A 10 0.93 -2.33 5.04
CA ALA A 10 1.42 -0.97 4.83
C ALA A 10 2.04 -0.40 6.12
N GLU A 11 2.98 0.53 5.95
CA GLU A 11 3.60 1.25 7.04
C GLU A 11 3.63 2.77 6.78
N LEU A 12 3.43 3.55 7.85
CA LEU A 12 3.69 4.99 7.90
C LEU A 12 4.84 5.21 8.87
N VAL A 13 5.90 5.86 8.40
CA VAL A 13 7.05 6.23 9.22
C VAL A 13 7.05 7.73 9.44
N THR A 14 7.05 8.16 10.70
CA THR A 14 7.13 9.58 11.08
C THR A 14 8.55 10.10 11.02
N LYS A 15 8.73 11.43 10.99
CA LYS A 15 10.05 12.09 11.09
C LYS A 15 10.81 11.76 12.37
N LYS A 16 10.10 11.35 13.43
CA LYS A 16 10.69 10.89 14.70
C LYS A 16 10.99 9.38 14.72
N GLY A 17 10.81 8.67 13.61
CA GLY A 17 11.11 7.25 13.49
C GLY A 17 10.02 6.31 14.04
N LYS A 18 8.90 6.83 14.56
CA LYS A 18 7.75 5.99 14.93
C LYS A 18 7.13 5.36 13.69
N VAL A 19 6.89 4.05 13.74
CA VAL A 19 6.29 3.25 12.67
C VAL A 19 4.86 2.88 13.07
N TYR A 20 3.92 3.15 12.18
CA TYR A 20 2.53 2.70 12.26
C TYR A 20 2.34 1.63 11.20
N LYS A 21 1.71 0.51 11.57
CA LYS A 21 1.51 -0.64 10.68
C LYS A 21 0.02 -0.84 10.42
N PHE A 22 -0.31 -1.30 9.23
CA PHE A 22 -1.67 -1.45 8.75
C PHE A 22 -1.81 -2.76 7.95
N ASP A 23 -2.95 -3.44 8.08
CA ASP A 23 -3.22 -4.70 7.39
C ASP A 23 -3.28 -4.56 5.86
N ASP A 24 -3.75 -3.41 5.35
CA ASP A 24 -3.72 -3.10 3.93
C ASP A 24 -3.68 -1.59 3.61
N VAL A 25 -3.69 -1.29 2.30
CA VAL A 25 -3.73 0.07 1.77
C VAL A 25 -4.98 0.85 2.20
N HIS A 26 -6.13 0.19 2.38
CA HIS A 26 -7.35 0.88 2.82
C HIS A 26 -7.19 1.41 4.25
N CYS A 27 -6.61 0.62 5.14
CA CYS A 27 -6.39 1.02 6.53
C CYS A 27 -5.49 2.25 6.66
N ILE A 28 -4.39 2.34 5.92
CA ILE A 28 -3.51 3.52 5.96
C ILE A 28 -4.20 4.76 5.38
N LEU A 29 -4.99 4.62 4.30
CA LEU A 29 -5.75 5.74 3.73
C LEU A 29 -6.85 6.22 4.68
N ALA A 30 -7.54 5.29 5.36
CA ALA A 30 -8.51 5.63 6.40
C ALA A 30 -7.85 6.35 7.57
N TYR A 31 -6.68 5.87 8.01
CA TYR A 31 -5.90 6.51 9.08
C TYR A 31 -5.50 7.95 8.73
N LEU A 32 -5.06 8.20 7.50
CA LEU A 32 -4.68 9.56 7.07
C LEU A 32 -5.82 10.58 7.18
N LYS A 33 -7.09 10.13 7.08
CA LYS A 33 -8.26 10.99 7.23
C LYS A 33 -8.53 11.40 8.68
N THR A 34 -8.06 10.62 9.66
CA THR A 34 -8.22 10.93 11.09
C THR A 34 -7.36 12.12 11.53
N LYS A 35 -6.28 12.41 10.80
CA LYS A 35 -5.27 13.44 11.12
C LYS A 35 -4.55 13.22 12.46
N ASP A 36 -4.51 11.97 12.95
CA ASP A 36 -3.74 11.60 14.15
C ASP A 36 -2.23 11.89 14.03
N VAL A 37 -1.69 11.83 12.80
CA VAL A 37 -0.35 12.31 12.47
C VAL A 37 -0.49 13.44 11.46
N GLU A 38 0.00 14.62 11.84
CA GLU A 38 0.02 15.76 10.92
C GLU A 38 0.85 15.43 9.67
N PRO A 39 0.38 15.80 8.45
CA PRO A 39 1.12 15.53 7.21
C PRO A 39 2.58 16.00 7.24
N GLY A 40 2.86 17.13 7.91
CA GLY A 40 4.21 17.67 8.08
C GLY A 40 5.13 16.83 8.96
N ASN A 41 4.61 15.90 9.75
CA ASN A 41 5.35 15.00 10.63
C ASN A 41 5.58 13.60 10.02
N ILE A 42 5.06 13.35 8.82
CA ILE A 42 5.25 12.11 8.10
C ILE A 42 6.56 12.18 7.32
N ASN A 43 7.37 11.12 7.42
CA ASN A 43 8.62 10.98 6.67
C ASN A 43 8.39 10.21 5.37
N ASN A 44 7.81 9.01 5.47
CA ASN A 44 7.54 8.16 4.31
C ASN A 44 6.37 7.20 4.57
N TYR A 45 5.86 6.65 3.47
CA TYR A 45 4.95 5.52 3.47
C TYR A 45 5.59 4.36 2.73
N TYR A 46 5.29 3.17 3.20
CA TYR A 46 5.75 1.94 2.58
C TYR A 46 4.58 0.99 2.40
N LEU A 47 4.59 0.28 1.28
CA LEU A 47 3.66 -0.81 1.02
C LEU A 47 4.45 -2.08 0.88
N THR A 48 3.84 -3.21 1.22
CA THR A 48 4.48 -4.49 1.01
C THR A 48 4.42 -4.85 -0.47
N ASN A 49 5.53 -5.32 -1.04
CA ASN A 49 5.53 -5.86 -2.39
C ASN A 49 4.65 -7.11 -2.43
N TYR A 50 3.61 -7.07 -3.24
CA TYR A 50 2.68 -8.19 -3.43
C TYR A 50 3.39 -9.40 -4.04
N SER A 51 4.44 -9.16 -4.82
CA SER A 51 5.30 -10.17 -5.43
C SER A 51 6.59 -10.39 -4.64
N GLY A 52 7.27 -11.52 -4.92
CA GLY A 52 8.59 -11.81 -4.36
C GLY A 52 8.57 -12.13 -2.86
N SER A 53 9.52 -11.56 -2.12
CA SER A 53 9.73 -11.79 -0.68
C SER A 53 8.93 -10.88 0.24
N HIS A 54 7.97 -10.12 -0.29
CA HIS A 54 7.12 -9.22 0.50
C HIS A 54 7.93 -8.17 1.27
N GLN A 55 8.97 -7.62 0.64
CA GLN A 55 9.72 -6.48 1.16
C GLN A 55 8.88 -5.19 1.13
N LEU A 56 9.18 -4.27 2.05
CA LEU A 56 8.61 -2.94 2.04
C LEU A 56 9.20 -2.09 0.90
N ILE A 57 8.32 -1.47 0.12
CA ILE A 57 8.68 -0.60 -1.00
C ILE A 57 8.14 0.81 -0.76
N ASN A 58 8.95 1.81 -1.10
CA ASN A 58 8.55 3.21 -0.92
C ASN A 58 7.41 3.54 -1.90
N VAL A 59 6.36 4.21 -1.41
CA VAL A 59 5.19 4.58 -2.23
C VAL A 59 5.52 5.49 -3.42
N GLN A 60 6.63 6.23 -3.37
CA GLN A 60 7.08 7.10 -4.46
C GLN A 60 7.51 6.32 -5.69
N THR A 61 8.02 5.10 -5.51
CA THR A 61 8.48 4.21 -6.59
C THR A 61 7.55 3.02 -6.81
N ALA A 62 6.54 2.84 -5.95
CA ALA A 62 5.62 1.72 -6.04
C ALA A 62 4.61 1.89 -7.18
N LEU A 63 4.37 0.79 -7.89
CA LEU A 63 3.31 0.67 -8.89
C LEU A 63 2.13 -0.06 -8.25
N LEU A 64 0.92 0.47 -8.38
CA LEU A 64 -0.25 -0.10 -7.72
C LEU A 64 -1.21 -0.73 -8.74
N LEU A 65 -1.81 -1.85 -8.37
CA LEU A 65 -2.92 -2.48 -9.08
C LEU A 65 -4.13 -2.52 -8.16
N LYS A 66 -5.24 -1.90 -8.58
CA LYS A 66 -6.54 -2.02 -7.91
C LYS A 66 -7.42 -3.01 -8.66
N SER A 67 -7.85 -4.07 -7.99
CA SER A 67 -8.73 -5.09 -8.56
C SER A 67 -9.54 -5.76 -7.46
N ASP A 68 -10.86 -5.81 -7.60
CA ASP A 68 -11.74 -6.49 -6.63
C ASP A 68 -11.45 -7.99 -6.50
N ALA A 69 -10.79 -8.58 -7.49
CA ALA A 69 -10.37 -9.97 -7.45
C ALA A 69 -9.18 -10.23 -6.50
N LEU A 70 -8.45 -9.20 -6.06
CA LEU A 70 -7.32 -9.33 -5.13
C LEU A 70 -7.76 -9.73 -3.71
N ARG A 71 -8.95 -9.29 -3.28
CA ARG A 71 -9.54 -9.60 -1.95
C ARG A 71 -8.57 -9.36 -0.79
N SER A 72 -8.14 -8.10 -0.59
CA SER A 72 -7.26 -7.76 0.54
C SER A 72 -8.00 -7.88 1.89
N PRO A 73 -7.27 -8.03 3.02
CA PRO A 73 -7.88 -8.30 4.34
C PRO A 73 -8.95 -7.29 4.78
N MET A 74 -8.80 -6.02 4.42
CA MET A 74 -9.69 -4.93 4.84
C MET A 74 -10.40 -4.29 3.64
N GLY A 75 -10.50 -5.01 2.52
CA GLY A 75 -11.29 -4.60 1.36
C GLY A 75 -10.69 -3.45 0.53
N GLY A 76 -9.42 -3.08 0.76
CA GLY A 76 -8.72 -2.11 -0.08
C GLY A 76 -8.47 -2.57 -1.51
N ASN A 77 -8.29 -3.87 -1.72
CA ASN A 77 -8.13 -4.51 -3.03
C ASN A 77 -7.04 -3.87 -3.90
N ILE A 78 -5.95 -3.42 -3.25
CA ILE A 78 -4.81 -2.77 -3.88
C ILE A 78 -3.54 -3.55 -3.55
N ALA A 79 -2.83 -3.98 -4.59
CA ALA A 79 -1.52 -4.63 -4.50
C ALA A 79 -0.42 -3.67 -4.98
N ALA A 80 0.73 -3.68 -4.33
CA ALA A 80 1.88 -2.84 -4.67
C ALA A 80 3.03 -3.66 -5.27
N PHE A 81 3.75 -3.09 -6.23
CA PHE A 81 4.83 -3.74 -6.96
C PHE A 81 6.03 -2.81 -7.11
N ASP A 82 7.23 -3.36 -7.08
CA ASP A 82 8.49 -2.64 -7.35
C ASP A 82 8.86 -2.60 -8.84
N ASN A 83 8.22 -3.41 -9.67
CA ASN A 83 8.50 -3.47 -11.11
C ASN A 83 7.24 -3.74 -11.94
N LYS A 84 7.29 -3.26 -13.19
CA LYS A 84 6.16 -3.32 -14.12
C LYS A 84 5.83 -4.75 -14.56
N ASP A 85 6.82 -5.61 -14.73
CA ASP A 85 6.62 -6.98 -15.20
C ASP A 85 5.80 -7.80 -14.20
N SER A 86 6.09 -7.65 -12.91
CA SER A 86 5.33 -8.25 -11.82
C SER A 86 3.88 -7.75 -11.79
N LEU A 87 3.69 -6.43 -11.91
CA LEU A 87 2.35 -5.84 -11.99
C LEU A 87 1.57 -6.43 -13.16
N VAL A 88 2.13 -6.43 -14.36
CA VAL A 88 1.44 -6.90 -15.58
C VAL A 88 1.12 -8.40 -15.49
N SER A 89 2.03 -9.19 -14.92
CA SER A 89 1.80 -10.62 -14.69
C SER A 89 0.59 -10.85 -13.76
N ILE A 90 0.50 -10.09 -12.68
CA ILE A 90 -0.61 -10.19 -11.74
C ILE A 90 -1.90 -9.59 -12.32
N GLN A 91 -1.82 -8.50 -13.09
CA GLN A 91 -2.98 -7.87 -13.74
C GLN A 91 -3.67 -8.79 -14.75
N LYS A 92 -2.92 -9.69 -15.40
CA LYS A 92 -3.50 -10.75 -16.25
C LYS A 92 -4.36 -11.74 -15.46
N ARG A 93 -4.00 -12.01 -14.20
CA ARG A 93 -4.72 -12.94 -13.30
C ARG A 93 -5.87 -12.25 -12.58
N PHE A 94 -5.67 -10.99 -12.19
CA PHE A 94 -6.63 -10.15 -11.49
C PHE A 94 -6.80 -8.85 -12.30
N PRO A 95 -7.69 -8.85 -13.33
CA PRO A 95 -7.94 -7.67 -14.14
C PRO A 95 -8.35 -6.49 -13.28
N GLY A 96 -7.76 -5.33 -13.56
CA GLY A 96 -7.94 -4.14 -12.74
C GLY A 96 -7.17 -2.94 -13.29
N ASN A 97 -7.26 -1.84 -12.56
CA ASN A 97 -6.71 -0.55 -12.97
C ASN A 97 -5.39 -0.28 -12.25
N THR A 98 -4.42 0.27 -12.98
CA THR A 98 -3.17 0.73 -12.38
C THR A 98 -3.33 2.10 -11.75
N ALA A 99 -2.63 2.34 -10.65
CA ALA A 99 -2.61 3.64 -9.97
C ALA A 99 -1.22 3.92 -9.38
N THR A 100 -0.99 5.16 -9.00
CA THR A 100 0.12 5.56 -8.13
C THR A 100 -0.40 5.92 -6.75
N TRP A 101 0.49 6.02 -5.77
CA TRP A 101 0.12 6.49 -4.44
C TRP A 101 -0.55 7.87 -4.46
N ASN A 102 -0.03 8.78 -5.30
CA ASN A 102 -0.59 10.12 -5.46
C ASN A 102 -2.02 10.10 -5.99
N ASP A 103 -2.42 9.08 -6.75
CA ASP A 103 -3.81 8.94 -7.20
C ASP A 103 -4.76 8.51 -6.07
N LEU A 104 -4.25 7.85 -5.03
CA LEU A 104 -5.05 7.36 -3.90
C LEU A 104 -5.24 8.40 -2.79
N ILE A 105 -4.31 9.34 -2.65
CA ILE A 105 -4.35 10.38 -1.61
C ILE A 105 -4.89 11.73 -2.10
N LYS A 106 -5.32 11.83 -3.37
CA LYS A 106 -5.99 13.02 -3.88
C LYS A 106 -7.29 13.27 -3.08
N PRO A 107 -7.57 14.53 -2.71
CA PRO A 107 -8.82 14.91 -2.04
C PRO A 107 -10.05 14.68 -2.92
#